data_AF-A0A8T4M8H3-F1
#
_entry.id   AF-A0A8T4M8H3-F1
#
_cell.length_a   1.000
_cell.length_b   1.000
_cell.length_c   1.000
_cell.angle_alpha   90.00
_cell.angle_beta   90.00
_cell.angle_gamma   90.00
#
_symmetry.space_group_name_H-M   'P 1'
#
loop_
_entity.id
_entity.type
_entity.pdbx_description
1 polymer ?
#
loop_
_entity_poly.entity_id
_entity_poly.type
_entity_poly.pdbx_seq_one_letter_code
_entity_poly.pdbx_strand_id
1 'polypeptide(L)' 'MAKFRCKRCNYSFSREGSVNPKTCPNCGNTNCIYKEKSATELLDEIEE' A
#
# COMPACT_ATOMS: atom_id res chain seq x y z
N MET A 1 2.79 -0.43 -11.21
CA MET A 1 1.99 0.34 -10.22
C MET A 1 2.33 -0.14 -8.81
N ALA A 2 2.54 0.78 -7.86
CA ALA A 2 2.62 0.41 -6.46
C ALA A 2 1.20 0.31 -5.88
N LYS A 3 0.91 -0.77 -5.14
CA LYS A 3 -0.34 -0.92 -4.40
C LYS A 3 -0.17 -0.32 -3.01
N PHE A 4 -1.16 0.45 -2.59
CA PHE A 4 -1.21 1.09 -1.29
C PHE A 4 -2.48 0.68 -0.57
N ARG A 5 -2.41 0.57 0.75
CA ARG A 5 -3.55 0.21 1.58
C ARG A 5 -3.60 1.03 2.85
N CYS A 6 -4.80 1.44 3.23
CA CYS A 6 -5.02 2.17 4.47
C CYS A 6 -5.21 1.20 5.65
N LYS A 7 -4.46 1.36 6.75
CA LYS A 7 -4.62 0.59 7.99
C LYS A 7 -5.92 0.89 8.75
N ARG A 8 -6.54 2.05 8.50
CA ARG A 8 -7.75 2.51 9.21
C ARG A 8 -9.03 2.00 8.56
N CYS A 9 -9.23 2.32 7.28
CA CYS A 9 -10.46 1.97 6.55
C CYS A 9 -10.29 0.78 5.61
N ASN A 10 -9.10 0.16 5.60
CA ASN A 10 -8.78 -0.99 4.77
C ASN A 10 -8.90 -0.76 3.24
N TYR A 11 -9.08 0.49 2.80
CA TYR A 11 -9.17 0.85 1.39
C TYR A 11 -7.84 0.63 0.68
N SER A 12 -7.88 -0.10 -0.44
CA SER A 12 -6.74 -0.40 -1.30
C SER A 12 -6.83 0.39 -2.61
N PHE A 13 -5.71 0.95 -3.05
CA PHE A 13 -5.63 1.70 -4.30
C PHE A 13 -4.24 1.59 -4.91
N SER A 14 -4.18 1.68 -6.24
CA SER A 14 -2.92 1.62 -6.98
C SER A 14 -2.52 3.01 -7.43
N ARG A 15 -1.24 3.35 -7.33
CA ARG A 15 -0.72 4.63 -7.83
C ARG A 15 0.60 4.44 -8.56
N GLU A 16 0.84 5.28 -9.56
CA GLU A 16 2.14 5.38 -10.21
C GLU A 16 3.07 6.24 -9.34
N GLY A 17 4.27 5.72 -9.08
CA GLY A 17 5.28 6.33 -8.23
C GLY A 17 5.50 5.62 -6.89
N SER A 18 6.68 5.90 -6.30
CA SER A 18 7.14 5.30 -5.03
C SER A 18 6.79 6.15 -3.80
N VAL A 19 6.14 7.30 -3.99
CA VAL A 19 5.84 8.24 -2.90
C VAL A 19 4.62 7.76 -2.13
N ASN A 20 4.81 7.45 -0.84
CA ASN A 20 3.70 7.10 0.04
C ASN A 20 2.75 8.30 0.21
N PRO A 21 1.46 8.16 -0.13
CA PRO A 21 0.50 9.23 0.07
C PRO A 21 0.35 9.52 1.56
N LYS A 22 0.39 10.81 1.92
CA LYS A 22 0.24 11.25 3.31
C LYS A 22 -1.18 11.07 3.84
N THR A 23 -2.18 11.07 2.95
CA THR A 23 -3.61 11.10 3.31
C THR A 23 -4.39 10.04 2.54
N CYS A 24 -5.25 9.29 3.24
CA CYS A 24 -6.12 8.29 2.63
C CYS A 24 -7.24 8.96 1.82
N PRO A 25 -7.43 8.62 0.54
CA PRO A 25 -8.50 9.22 -0.28
C PRO A 25 -9.91 8.78 0.15
N ASN A 26 -10.04 7.66 0.87
CA ASN A 26 -11.34 7.14 1.30
C ASN A 26 -11.79 7.69 2.67
N CYS A 27 -10.89 7.72 3.66
CA CYS A 27 -11.25 8.12 5.03
C CYS A 27 -10.62 9.43 5.50
N GLY A 28 -9.80 10.09 4.67
CA GLY A 28 -9.16 11.36 5.00
C GLY A 28 -8.08 11.29 6.09
N ASN A 29 -7.81 10.12 6.68
CA ASN A 29 -6.79 9.98 7.72
C ASN A 29 -5.38 10.12 7.14
N THR A 30 -4.50 10.78 7.90
CA THR A 30 -3.09 10.95 7.54
C THR A 30 -2.20 9.85 8.14
N ASN A 31 -1.03 9.61 7.53
CA ASN A 31 -0.01 8.64 7.98
C ASN A 31 -0.54 7.22 8.26
N CYS A 32 -1.65 6.84 7.63
CA CYS A 32 -2.30 5.54 7.83
C CYS A 32 -2.16 4.61 6.62
N ILE A 33 -1.43 5.04 5.58
CA ILE A 33 -1.26 4.29 4.34
C ILE A 33 0.10 3.59 4.35
N TYR A 34 0.12 2.33 3.91
CA TYR A 34 1.34 1.56 3.69
C TYR A 34 1.35 1.00 2.27
N LYS A 35 2.55 0.80 1.72
CA LYS A 35 2.75 0.10 0.46
C LYS A 35 2.54 -1.39 0.70
N GLU A 36 1.60 -1.99 -0.03
CA GLU A 36 1.40 -3.44 -0.03
C GLU A 36 2.45 -4.05 -0.95
N LYS A 37 3.28 -4.97 -0.42
CA LYS A 37 4.20 -5.77 -1.23
C LYS A 37 3.38 -6.61 -2.21
N SER A 38 3.86 -6.78 -3.43
CA SER A 38 3.20 -7.69 -4.38
C SER A 38 3.34 -9.14 -3.92
N ALA A 39 2.35 -9.97 -4.29
CA ALA A 39 2.39 -11.42 -4.02
C ALA A 39 3.67 -12.08 -4.55
N THR A 40 4.18 -11.62 -5.70
CA THR A 40 5.46 -12.06 -6.26
C THR A 40 6.66 -11.75 -5.36
N GLU A 41 6.71 -10.59 -4.71
CA GLU A 41 7.80 -10.28 -3.77
C GLU A 41 7.70 -11.12 -2.49
N LEU A 42 6.49 -11.48 -2.07
CA LEU A 42 6.28 -12.33 -0.90
C LEU A 42 6.64 -13.80 -1.14
N LEU A 43 6.51 -14.28 -2.39
CA LEU A 43 6.87 -15.64 -2.76
C LEU A 43 8.39 -15.83 -2.86
N ASP A 44 9.09 -14.83 -3.40
CA ASP A 44 10.56 -14.81 -3.48
C ASP A 44 11.23 -14.93 -2.09
N GLU A 45 10.63 -14.34 -1.04
CA GLU A 45 11.13 -14.42 0.34
C GLU A 45 10.93 -15.80 1.02
N ILE A 46 10.19 -16.74 0.41
CA ILE A 46 9.89 -18.07 0.99
C ILE A 46 10.75 -19.18 0.36
N GLU A 47 11.33 -18.94 -0.82
CA GLU A 47 12.13 -19.94 -1.56
C GLU A 47 13.63 -19.94 -1.21
N GLU A 48 14.09 -19.09 -0.28
CA GLU A 48 15.48 -19.03 0.23
C GLU A 48 15.60 -19.58 1.66
#